data_AF-A0A8T0PRV7-F1
#
_entry.id   AF-A0A8T0PRV7-F1
#
_cell.length_a   1.000
_cell.length_b   1.000
_cell.length_c   1.000
_cell.angle_alpha   90.00
_cell.angle_beta   90.00
_cell.angle_gamma   90.00
#
_symmetry.space_group_name_H-M   'P 1'
#
loop_
_entity.id
_entity.type
_entity.pdbx_description
1 polymer ?
#
loop_
_entity_poly.entity_id
_entity_poly.type
_entity_poly.pdbx_seq_one_letter_code
_entity_poly.pdbx_strand_id
1 'polypeptide(L)'
;MYQGLVLRVCICDELPRASALKPLLMQVRLFYNGYAVKGTLLVDKRLQDNTVVVRPSMVKVKADPKLSWIQSLSSLEIVSTSHQSGRTSTSRSLISLLHCAGVKAEYFMELLHNAIEGVANARYDFRHALKLASRYANMEDSMLEIMIHSGIPLEEPHLLSRLNFIAKQEMRGFREGKLPIDECYYLMGSTDPTGTLKPNEVCVILDSGQYSGDVLVFKHPGLHFGDIHALTARQISGLEKNFVGYSKNAILFPISGKRSLADEMANSDFDGDEYWFSRNHMAAIRANCGLEGLENK
;
A
#
# COMPACT_ATOMS: atom_id res chain seq x y z
N MET A 1 -26.51 3.20 -1.32
CA MET A 1 -27.29 2.28 -0.46
C MET A 1 -26.60 0.94 -0.53
N TYR A 2 -26.06 0.41 0.59
CA TYR A 2 -25.27 -0.83 0.55
C TYR A 2 -26.18 -2.02 0.21
N GLN A 3 -25.93 -2.68 -0.91
CA GLN A 3 -26.48 -4.01 -1.19
C GLN A 3 -25.52 -5.05 -0.61
N GLY A 4 -25.81 -5.56 0.59
CA GLY A 4 -24.93 -6.50 1.28
C GLY A 4 -25.58 -7.13 2.51
N LEU A 5 -24.99 -8.22 2.99
CA LEU A 5 -25.37 -8.84 4.25
C LEU A 5 -24.91 -7.93 5.40
N VAL A 6 -25.87 -7.41 6.17
CA VAL A 6 -25.57 -6.56 7.33
C VAL A 6 -25.37 -7.46 8.54
N LEU A 7 -24.17 -7.47 9.09
CA LEU A 7 -23.81 -8.22 10.27
C LEU A 7 -23.63 -7.26 11.44
N ARG A 8 -24.36 -7.49 12.53
CA ARG A 8 -24.07 -6.82 13.80
C ARG A 8 -23.01 -7.63 14.52
N VAL A 9 -21.80 -7.08 14.54
CA VAL A 9 -20.64 -7.69 15.19
C VAL A 9 -20.31 -6.81 16.38
N CYS A 10 -20.52 -7.34 17.59
CA CYS A 10 -20.05 -6.67 18.80
C CYS A 10 -18.52 -6.78 18.80
N ILE A 11 -17.83 -5.69 18.51
CA ILE A 11 -16.37 -5.64 18.63
C ILE A 11 -16.12 -5.32 20.10
N CYS A 12 -15.72 -6.33 20.88
CA CYS A 12 -15.20 -6.07 22.22
C CYS A 12 -14.01 -5.11 22.11
N ASP A 13 -13.91 -4.18 23.06
CA ASP A 13 -13.03 -2.99 23.12
C ASP A 13 -11.50 -3.24 23.08
N GLU A 14 -11.02 -4.27 22.36
CA GLU A 14 -9.62 -4.68 22.30
C GLU A 14 -8.81 -3.99 21.19
N LEU A 15 -9.41 -3.11 20.39
CA LEU A 15 -8.61 -2.20 19.55
C LEU A 15 -7.87 -1.22 20.48
N PRO A 16 -6.52 -1.17 20.46
CA PRO A 16 -5.75 -0.45 21.47
C PRO A 16 -6.21 1.00 21.61
N ARG A 17 -6.68 1.36 22.82
CA ARG A 17 -7.18 2.70 23.21
C ARG A 17 -6.11 3.80 23.25
N ALA A 18 -4.93 3.56 22.69
CA ALA A 18 -3.79 4.47 22.79
C ALA A 18 -3.66 5.36 21.57
N SER A 19 -4.33 6.52 21.57
CA SER A 19 -4.04 7.74 20.77
C SER A 19 -3.78 7.62 19.24
N ALA A 20 -3.86 6.44 18.65
CA ALA A 20 -3.58 6.16 17.26
C ALA A 20 -4.90 6.28 16.48
N LEU A 21 -4.89 7.07 15.41
CA LEU A 21 -5.97 7.13 14.45
C LEU A 21 -6.36 5.70 14.04
N LYS A 22 -7.66 5.38 14.07
CA LYS A 22 -8.17 4.08 13.61
C LYS A 22 -7.71 3.86 12.15
N PRO A 23 -7.24 2.65 11.78
CA PRO A 23 -6.87 2.38 10.40
C PRO A 23 -8.08 2.57 9.49
N LEU A 24 -7.84 3.13 8.30
CA LEU A 24 -8.87 3.37 7.30
C LEU A 24 -9.42 2.06 6.72
N LEU A 25 -8.50 1.13 6.41
CA LEU A 25 -8.81 -0.20 5.88
C LEU A 25 -8.29 -1.29 6.82
N MET A 26 -9.05 -2.37 6.92
CA MET A 26 -8.67 -3.57 7.67
C MET A 26 -8.90 -4.79 6.80
N GLN A 27 -7.86 -5.57 6.52
CA GLN A 27 -8.02 -6.90 5.93
C GLN A 27 -8.48 -7.85 7.04
N VAL A 28 -9.54 -8.61 6.79
CA VAL A 28 -10.16 -9.44 7.82
C VAL A 28 -10.45 -10.86 7.36
N ARG A 29 -10.50 -11.77 8.34
CA ARG A 29 -11.30 -13.00 8.28
C ARG A 29 -12.41 -12.89 9.30
N LEU A 30 -13.64 -13.19 8.88
CA LEU A 30 -14.82 -13.12 9.74
C LEU A 30 -15.58 -14.45 9.66
N PHE A 31 -15.75 -15.08 10.81
CA PHE A 31 -16.66 -16.20 11.00
C PHE A 31 -17.88 -15.69 11.75
N TYR A 32 -19.08 -15.91 11.20
CA TYR A 32 -20.31 -15.42 11.82
C TYR A 32 -21.50 -16.29 11.40
N ASN A 33 -22.20 -16.91 12.36
CA ASN A 33 -23.41 -17.70 12.11
C ASN A 33 -23.25 -18.72 10.96
N GLY A 34 -22.11 -19.42 10.92
CA GLY A 34 -21.80 -20.42 9.87
C GLY A 34 -21.31 -19.85 8.54
N TYR A 35 -21.21 -18.53 8.39
CA TYR A 35 -20.55 -17.89 7.24
C TYR A 35 -19.05 -17.76 7.48
N ALA A 36 -18.25 -17.95 6.43
CA ALA A 36 -16.84 -17.58 6.40
C ALA A 36 -16.64 -16.45 5.37
N VAL A 37 -16.10 -15.34 5.83
CA VAL A 37 -15.95 -14.09 5.07
C VAL A 37 -14.48 -13.69 5.03
N LYS A 38 -13.99 -13.32 3.85
CA LYS A 38 -12.65 -12.75 3.63
C LYS A 38 -12.78 -11.48 2.80
N GLY A 39 -12.10 -10.42 3.22
CA GLY A 39 -11.95 -9.22 2.42
C GLY A 39 -11.41 -8.03 3.22
N THR A 40 -11.56 -6.84 2.65
CA THR A 40 -11.17 -5.59 3.29
C THR A 40 -12.39 -4.81 3.77
N LEU A 41 -12.37 -4.36 5.02
CA LEU A 41 -13.35 -3.45 5.61
C LEU A 41 -12.85 -2.01 5.53
N LEU A 42 -13.73 -1.10 5.11
CA LEU A 42 -13.52 0.34 5.14
C LEU A 42 -14.27 0.94 6.33
N VAL A 43 -13.62 1.81 7.10
CA VAL A 43 -14.29 2.58 8.15
C VAL A 43 -15.31 3.54 7.52
N ASP A 44 -16.57 3.46 7.96
CA ASP A 44 -17.64 4.35 7.52
C ASP A 44 -18.48 4.87 8.70
N LYS A 45 -18.41 6.18 8.95
CA LYS A 45 -19.07 6.92 10.03
C LYS A 45 -20.59 6.96 9.92
N ARG A 46 -21.15 6.57 8.77
CA ARG A 46 -22.61 6.50 8.58
C ARG A 46 -23.18 5.20 9.12
N LEU A 47 -22.32 4.20 9.39
CA LEU A 47 -22.74 2.96 10.02
C LEU A 47 -22.98 3.18 11.51
N GLN A 48 -23.96 2.45 12.05
CA GLN A 48 -24.16 2.36 13.49
C GLN A 48 -22.97 1.66 14.14
N ASP A 49 -22.71 1.95 15.42
CA ASP A 49 -21.69 1.25 16.19
C ASP A 49 -21.91 -0.27 16.15
N ASN A 50 -20.82 -1.04 16.20
CA ASN A 50 -20.85 -2.51 16.16
C ASN A 50 -21.55 -3.10 14.92
N THR A 51 -21.45 -2.41 13.78
CA THR A 51 -22.02 -2.86 12.50
C THR A 51 -20.93 -3.09 11.47
N VAL A 52 -20.92 -4.28 10.88
CA VAL A 52 -20.09 -4.65 9.73
C VAL A 52 -21.01 -4.96 8.56
N VAL A 53 -20.78 -4.30 7.42
CA VAL A 53 -21.53 -4.59 6.20
C VAL A 53 -20.65 -5.42 5.27
N VAL A 54 -21.11 -6.62 4.94
CA VAL A 54 -20.36 -7.58 4.11
C VAL A 54 -20.94 -7.61 2.69
N ARG A 55 -20.06 -7.52 1.69
CA ARG A 55 -20.43 -7.66 0.27
C ARG A 55 -20.56 -9.15 -0.11
N PRO A 56 -21.42 -9.51 -1.07
CA PRO A 56 -21.55 -10.90 -1.51
C PRO A 56 -20.23 -11.55 -1.93
N SER A 57 -19.33 -10.81 -2.59
CA SER A 57 -18.01 -11.30 -3.02
C SER A 57 -17.06 -11.68 -1.87
N MET A 58 -17.29 -11.15 -0.67
CA MET A 58 -16.49 -11.44 0.51
C MET A 58 -16.89 -12.78 1.16
N VAL A 59 -18.11 -13.27 0.91
CA VAL A 59 -18.58 -14.55 1.46
C VAL A 59 -17.94 -15.69 0.68
N LYS A 60 -17.05 -16.45 1.34
CA LYS A 60 -16.35 -17.60 0.73
C LYS A 60 -17.05 -18.92 1.06
N VAL A 61 -17.69 -19.00 2.23
CA VAL A 61 -18.54 -20.13 2.64
C VAL A 61 -19.86 -19.58 3.19
N LYS A 62 -20.97 -20.14 2.70
CA LYS A 62 -22.31 -19.83 3.22
C LYS A 62 -22.67 -20.78 4.36
N ALA A 63 -23.50 -20.31 5.27
CA ALA A 63 -24.07 -21.17 6.31
C ALA A 63 -24.82 -22.35 5.69
N ASP A 64 -24.61 -23.56 6.21
CA ASP A 64 -25.38 -24.74 5.85
C ASP A 64 -26.69 -24.75 6.67
N PRO A 65 -27.87 -24.68 6.03
CA PRO A 65 -29.14 -24.73 6.73
C PRO A 65 -29.33 -25.99 7.59
N LYS A 66 -28.70 -27.11 7.20
CA LYS A 66 -28.78 -28.39 7.92
C LYS A 66 -27.98 -28.40 9.22
N LEU A 67 -27.06 -27.45 9.40
CA LEU A 67 -26.23 -27.31 10.59
C LEU A 67 -26.65 -26.13 11.47
N SER A 68 -27.85 -25.56 11.22
CA SER A 68 -28.39 -24.42 11.98
C SER A 68 -28.57 -24.66 13.48
N TRP A 69 -28.63 -25.92 13.91
CA TRP A 69 -28.66 -26.31 15.33
C TRP A 69 -27.29 -26.27 16.02
N ILE A 70 -26.18 -26.17 15.26
CA ILE A 70 -24.83 -26.20 15.83
C ILE A 70 -24.49 -24.78 16.23
N GLN A 71 -24.09 -24.60 17.49
CA GLN A 71 -23.61 -23.31 17.96
C GLN A 71 -22.34 -22.92 17.20
N SER A 72 -22.43 -21.90 16.34
CA SER A 72 -21.27 -21.36 15.65
C SER A 72 -20.52 -20.36 16.54
N LEU A 73 -19.20 -20.43 16.55
CA LEU A 73 -18.38 -19.36 17.11
C LEU A 73 -18.36 -18.18 16.13
N SER A 74 -18.59 -16.97 16.65
CA SER A 74 -18.39 -15.74 15.89
C SER A 74 -17.03 -15.14 16.24
N SER A 75 -16.22 -14.84 15.24
CA SER A 75 -14.91 -14.21 15.42
C SER A 75 -14.60 -13.25 14.27
N LEU A 76 -13.97 -12.13 14.61
CA LEU A 76 -13.43 -11.17 13.66
C LEU A 76 -11.93 -11.09 13.88
N GLU A 77 -11.16 -11.50 12.88
CA GLU A 77 -9.70 -11.49 12.91
C GLU A 77 -9.18 -10.42 11.97
N ILE A 78 -8.39 -9.48 12.50
CA ILE A 78 -7.68 -8.47 11.71
C ILE A 78 -6.34 -9.05 11.29
N VAL A 79 -6.10 -9.09 9.99
CA VAL A 79 -4.91 -9.66 9.36
C VAL A 79 -3.84 -8.60 9.19
N SER A 80 -4.27 -7.46 8.68
CA SER A 80 -3.44 -6.33 8.31
C SER A 80 -4.31 -5.08 8.29
N THR A 81 -3.67 -3.92 8.34
CA THR A 81 -4.34 -2.63 8.38
C THR A 81 -3.69 -1.67 7.38
N SER A 82 -4.46 -0.70 6.89
CA SER A 82 -3.94 0.40 6.10
C SER A 82 -2.85 1.13 6.86
N HIS A 83 -1.66 1.20 6.28
CA HIS A 83 -0.54 1.97 6.77
C HIS A 83 0.22 2.50 5.56
N GLN A 84 0.88 3.64 5.73
CA GLN A 84 1.78 4.12 4.68
C GLN A 84 3.04 3.27 4.79
N SER A 85 3.33 2.48 3.76
CA SER A 85 4.63 1.83 3.69
C SER A 85 5.74 2.88 3.69
N GLY A 86 6.91 2.50 4.21
CA GLY A 86 8.11 3.32 4.11
C GLY A 86 8.56 3.51 2.65
N ARG A 87 9.77 4.03 2.45
CA ARG A 87 10.32 4.19 1.09
C ARG A 87 10.23 2.87 0.32
N THR A 88 9.57 2.93 -0.84
CA THR A 88 9.44 1.77 -1.72
C THR A 88 10.66 1.64 -2.63
N SER A 89 10.81 0.43 -3.18
CA SER A 89 11.81 0.16 -4.20
C SER A 89 11.15 -0.34 -5.46
N THR A 90 11.83 -0.15 -6.58
CA THR A 90 11.40 -0.72 -7.85
C THR A 90 11.53 -2.24 -7.84
N SER A 91 11.06 -2.88 -8.90
CA SER A 91 11.36 -4.29 -9.20
C SER A 91 11.79 -4.38 -10.66
N ARG A 92 12.38 -5.51 -11.08
CA ARG A 92 12.72 -5.71 -12.50
C ARG A 92 11.51 -5.52 -13.41
N SER A 93 10.34 -6.05 -13.04
CA SER A 93 9.13 -5.89 -13.85
C SER A 93 8.68 -4.44 -13.89
N LEU A 94 8.67 -3.74 -12.75
CA LEU A 94 8.31 -2.33 -12.73
C LEU A 94 9.28 -1.45 -13.55
N ILE A 95 10.59 -1.70 -13.47
CA ILE A 95 11.59 -1.00 -14.30
C ILE A 95 11.28 -1.24 -15.79
N SER A 96 11.05 -2.48 -16.20
CA SER A 96 10.71 -2.82 -17.59
C SER A 96 9.42 -2.12 -18.04
N LEU A 97 8.37 -2.14 -17.23
CA LEU A 97 7.09 -1.51 -17.55
C LEU A 97 7.23 0.01 -17.67
N LEU A 98 7.92 0.65 -16.72
CA LEU A 98 8.20 2.09 -16.79
C LEU A 98 9.06 2.46 -17.99
N HIS A 99 10.03 1.60 -18.36
CA HIS A 99 10.84 1.82 -19.55
C HIS A 99 10.03 1.71 -20.84
N CYS A 100 9.17 0.70 -20.95
CA CYS A 100 8.22 0.56 -22.07
C CYS A 100 7.26 1.75 -22.14
N ALA A 101 6.85 2.29 -20.98
CA ALA A 101 6.04 3.50 -20.87
C ALA A 101 6.80 4.80 -21.24
N GLY A 102 8.10 4.74 -21.57
CA GLY A 102 8.87 5.89 -22.02
C GLY A 102 9.81 6.53 -20.98
N VAL A 103 9.92 5.95 -19.77
CA VAL A 103 10.95 6.37 -18.81
C VAL A 103 12.32 5.94 -19.33
N LYS A 104 13.21 6.92 -19.55
CA LYS A 104 14.52 6.65 -20.15
C LYS A 104 15.44 5.84 -19.21
N ALA A 105 16.32 5.03 -19.80
CA ALA A 105 17.25 4.17 -19.06
C ALA A 105 18.16 4.97 -18.12
N GLU A 106 18.55 6.19 -18.50
CA GLU A 106 19.44 7.05 -17.71
C GLU A 106 18.85 7.38 -16.34
N TYR A 107 17.52 7.49 -16.24
CA TYR A 107 16.85 7.73 -14.95
C TYR A 107 17.10 6.58 -13.96
N PHE A 108 16.97 5.32 -14.42
CA PHE A 108 17.23 4.16 -13.56
C PHE A 108 18.73 4.02 -13.23
N MET A 109 19.62 4.37 -14.16
CA MET A 109 21.05 4.38 -13.91
C MET A 109 21.44 5.42 -12.86
N GLU A 110 20.82 6.60 -12.88
CA GLU A 110 21.00 7.63 -11.86
C GLU A 110 20.52 7.15 -10.48
N LEU A 111 19.34 6.54 -10.40
CA LEU A 111 18.85 5.92 -9.16
C LEU A 111 19.82 4.87 -8.61
N LEU A 112 20.36 4.01 -9.49
CA LEU A 112 21.34 2.99 -9.11
C LEU A 112 22.64 3.61 -8.60
N HIS A 113 23.20 4.60 -9.30
CA HIS A 113 24.43 5.28 -8.88
C HIS A 113 24.27 5.95 -7.52
N ASN A 114 23.20 6.71 -7.34
CA ASN A 114 22.89 7.38 -6.07
C ASN A 114 22.69 6.36 -4.92
N ALA A 115 22.07 5.22 -5.20
CA ALA A 115 21.90 4.15 -4.22
C ALA A 115 23.23 3.49 -3.83
N ILE A 116 24.12 3.26 -4.81
CA ILE A 116 25.45 2.69 -4.55
C ILE A 116 26.32 3.64 -3.73
N GLU A 117 26.37 4.91 -4.11
CA GLU A 117 27.09 5.95 -3.39
C GLU A 117 26.59 6.05 -1.94
N GLY A 118 25.27 6.04 -1.75
CA GLY A 118 24.69 6.11 -0.42
C GLY A 118 25.09 4.95 0.49
N VAL A 119 25.19 3.74 -0.04
CA VAL A 119 25.68 2.57 0.71
C VAL A 119 27.18 2.63 0.96
N ALA A 120 27.98 3.08 -0.02
CA ALA A 120 29.43 3.18 0.11
C ALA A 120 29.86 4.19 1.18
N ASN A 121 29.09 5.28 1.34
CA ASN A 121 29.32 6.34 2.32
C ASN A 121 28.79 6.01 3.72
N ALA A 122 27.97 4.97 3.87
CA ALA A 122 27.35 4.61 5.16
C ALA A 122 28.36 4.21 6.25
N ARG A 123 29.61 3.90 5.90
CA ARG A 123 30.70 3.60 6.85
C ARG A 123 31.48 4.84 7.31
N TYR A 124 31.24 5.99 6.69
CA TYR A 124 32.02 7.22 6.91
C TYR A 124 31.17 8.41 7.34
N ASP A 125 29.87 8.37 7.03
CA ASP A 125 28.96 9.47 7.30
C ASP A 125 27.73 8.98 8.06
N PHE A 126 27.45 9.60 9.21
CA PHE A 126 26.35 9.23 10.09
C PHE A 126 24.98 9.36 9.40
N ARG A 127 24.80 10.30 8.45
CA ARG A 127 23.51 10.45 7.75
C ARG A 127 23.27 9.28 6.79
N HIS A 128 24.30 8.86 6.07
CA HIS A 128 24.24 7.68 5.21
C HIS A 128 24.10 6.39 6.03
N ALA A 129 24.82 6.28 7.15
CA ALA A 129 24.69 5.17 8.10
C ALA A 129 23.25 5.04 8.60
N LEU A 130 22.66 6.16 9.04
CA LEU A 130 21.29 6.20 9.52
C LEU A 130 20.30 5.84 8.41
N LYS A 131 20.43 6.46 7.23
CA LYS A 131 19.56 6.16 6.07
C LYS A 131 19.61 4.68 5.67
N LEU A 132 20.76 4.02 5.84
CA LEU A 132 20.93 2.60 5.61
C LEU A 132 20.28 1.76 6.71
N ALA A 133 20.55 2.09 7.98
CA ALA A 133 19.99 1.41 9.15
C ALA A 133 18.46 1.49 9.21
N SER A 134 17.86 2.64 8.89
CA SER A 134 16.41 2.85 8.90
C SER A 134 15.63 1.95 7.95
N ARG A 135 16.27 1.41 6.91
CA ARG A 135 15.62 0.44 6.01
C ARG A 135 15.40 -0.91 6.68
N TYR A 136 16.16 -1.19 7.75
CA TYR A 136 16.17 -2.45 8.46
C TYR A 136 15.64 -2.32 9.90
N ALA A 137 15.11 -1.14 10.27
CA ALA A 137 14.59 -0.85 11.61
C ALA A 137 13.43 -1.77 12.05
N ASN A 138 12.68 -2.34 11.09
CA ASN A 138 11.62 -3.32 11.36
C ASN A 138 12.15 -4.75 11.58
N MET A 139 13.46 -4.97 11.54
CA MET A 139 14.11 -6.23 11.91
C MET A 139 14.71 -6.13 13.33
N GLU A 140 15.35 -7.18 13.83
CA GLU A 140 16.08 -7.21 15.12
C GLU A 140 17.20 -6.13 15.23
N ASP A 141 17.43 -5.34 14.18
CA ASP A 141 18.46 -4.30 14.04
C ASP A 141 18.02 -2.89 14.45
N SER A 142 16.87 -2.70 15.10
CA SER A 142 16.46 -1.39 15.65
C SER A 142 17.53 -0.77 16.57
N MET A 143 18.38 -1.60 17.17
CA MET A 143 19.54 -1.20 17.96
C MET A 143 20.57 -0.37 17.17
N LEU A 144 20.69 -0.59 15.85
CA LEU A 144 21.67 0.15 15.02
C LEU A 144 21.32 1.63 14.90
N GLU A 145 20.04 1.95 14.69
CA GLU A 145 19.60 3.34 14.67
C GLU A 145 19.91 4.01 16.01
N ILE A 146 19.65 3.32 17.13
CA ILE A 146 19.92 3.83 18.48
C ILE A 146 21.42 4.08 18.65
N MET A 147 22.29 3.15 18.21
CA MET A 147 23.74 3.32 18.32
C MET A 147 24.23 4.54 17.53
N ILE A 148 23.78 4.68 16.28
CA ILE A 148 24.12 5.79 15.40
C ILE A 148 23.61 7.12 15.99
N HIS A 149 22.37 7.15 16.48
CA HIS A 149 21.79 8.32 17.12
C HIS A 149 22.48 8.71 18.43
N SER A 150 23.03 7.72 19.15
CA SER A 150 23.80 7.95 20.38
C SER A 150 25.21 8.45 20.11
N GLY A 151 25.60 8.61 18.83
CA GLY A 151 26.92 9.10 18.44
C GLY A 151 28.02 8.06 18.62
N ILE A 152 27.68 6.76 18.67
CA ILE A 152 28.70 5.70 18.68
C ILE A 152 29.51 5.81 17.37
N PRO A 153 30.86 5.82 17.43
CA PRO A 153 31.70 5.90 16.24
C PRO A 153 31.38 4.79 15.23
N LEU A 154 31.33 5.13 13.94
CA LEU A 154 30.99 4.16 12.89
C LEU A 154 32.03 3.05 12.74
N GLU A 155 33.25 3.29 13.23
CA GLU A 155 34.36 2.34 13.29
C GLU A 155 34.25 1.37 14.48
N GLU A 156 33.28 1.56 15.38
CA GLU A 156 33.04 0.61 16.46
C GLU A 156 32.79 -0.79 15.86
N PRO A 157 33.54 -1.83 16.28
CA PRO A 157 33.56 -3.12 15.60
C PRO A 157 32.19 -3.76 15.38
N HIS A 158 31.28 -3.68 16.36
CA HIS A 158 29.94 -4.24 16.21
C HIS A 158 29.11 -3.45 15.20
N LEU A 159 29.03 -2.12 15.35
CA LEU A 159 28.31 -1.24 14.43
C LEU A 159 28.83 -1.36 13.00
N LEU A 160 30.15 -1.32 12.80
CA LEU A 160 30.79 -1.48 11.49
C LEU A 160 30.46 -2.83 10.84
N SER A 161 30.50 -3.91 11.62
CA SER A 161 30.16 -5.26 11.15
C SER A 161 28.71 -5.33 10.67
N ARG A 162 27.77 -4.76 11.43
CA ARG A 162 26.35 -4.71 11.08
C ARG A 162 26.08 -3.82 9.87
N LEU A 163 26.69 -2.63 9.78
CA LEU A 163 26.60 -1.78 8.60
C LEU A 163 27.12 -2.47 7.34
N ASN A 164 28.24 -3.20 7.43
CA ASN A 164 28.77 -3.99 6.32
C ASN A 164 27.85 -5.14 5.90
N PHE A 165 27.20 -5.80 6.87
CA PHE A 165 26.21 -6.83 6.58
C PHE A 165 25.02 -6.25 5.82
N ILE A 166 24.44 -5.15 6.31
CA ILE A 166 23.31 -4.47 5.68
C ILE A 166 23.69 -3.95 4.29
N ALA A 167 24.87 -3.33 4.13
CA ALA A 167 25.38 -2.87 2.85
C ALA A 167 25.45 -4.00 1.81
N LYS A 168 25.88 -5.20 2.21
CA LYS A 168 25.89 -6.38 1.33
C LYS A 168 24.49 -6.83 0.92
N GLN A 169 23.50 -6.72 1.81
CA GLN A 169 22.10 -7.04 1.47
C GLN A 169 21.52 -6.03 0.49
N GLU A 170 21.75 -4.72 0.71
CA GLU A 170 21.32 -3.68 -0.24
C GLU A 170 21.93 -3.88 -1.62
N MET A 171 23.24 -4.14 -1.70
CA MET A 171 23.92 -4.42 -2.97
C MET A 171 23.31 -5.61 -3.71
N ARG A 172 22.85 -6.63 -2.99
CA ARG A 172 22.14 -7.77 -3.57
C ARG A 172 20.77 -7.35 -4.10
N GLY A 173 20.04 -6.55 -3.34
CA GLY A 173 18.76 -5.97 -3.76
C GLY A 173 18.88 -5.14 -5.04
N PHE A 174 19.96 -4.37 -5.20
CA PHE A 174 20.20 -3.58 -6.42
C PHE A 174 20.37 -4.48 -7.65
N ARG A 175 21.05 -5.62 -7.52
CA ARG A 175 21.14 -6.63 -8.60
C ARG A 175 19.77 -7.24 -8.94
N GLU A 176 18.84 -7.26 -7.99
CA GLU A 176 17.46 -7.69 -8.18
C GLU A 176 16.54 -6.56 -8.69
N GLY A 177 17.08 -5.38 -9.00
CA GLY A 177 16.30 -4.23 -9.48
C GLY A 177 15.51 -3.52 -8.39
N LYS A 178 15.85 -3.71 -7.11
CA LYS A 178 15.27 -2.98 -5.96
C LYS A 178 15.92 -1.61 -5.80
N LEU A 179 15.68 -0.73 -6.76
CA LEU A 179 16.22 0.62 -6.74
C LEU A 179 15.33 1.51 -5.85
N PRO A 180 15.90 2.26 -4.91
CA PRO A 180 15.12 3.20 -4.12
C PRO A 180 14.54 4.29 -5.00
N ILE A 181 13.27 4.58 -4.85
CA ILE A 181 12.59 5.66 -5.57
C ILE A 181 11.77 6.48 -4.58
N ASP A 182 12.01 7.78 -4.56
CA ASP A 182 11.28 8.70 -3.67
C ASP A 182 9.89 8.99 -4.24
N GLU A 183 8.99 9.47 -3.38
CA GLU A 183 7.60 9.83 -3.72
C GLU A 183 6.77 8.65 -4.25
N CYS A 184 7.08 7.44 -3.78
CA CYS A 184 6.40 6.20 -4.13
C CYS A 184 6.06 5.37 -2.89
N TYR A 185 4.85 4.80 -2.85
CA TYR A 185 4.27 4.13 -1.68
C TYR A 185 3.48 2.90 -2.12
N TYR A 186 3.45 1.86 -1.29
CA TYR A 186 2.39 0.86 -1.33
C TYR A 186 1.27 1.28 -0.39
N LEU A 187 0.04 1.26 -0.91
CA LEU A 187 -1.18 1.58 -0.18
C LEU A 187 -2.21 0.48 -0.42
N MET A 188 -2.93 0.09 0.64
CA MET A 188 -4.05 -0.84 0.53
C MET A 188 -5.19 -0.21 -0.29
N GLY A 189 -5.77 -0.98 -1.21
CA GLY A 189 -6.83 -0.53 -2.09
C GLY A 189 -8.24 -0.83 -1.57
N SER A 190 -9.17 0.10 -1.81
CA SER A 190 -10.61 -0.15 -1.67
C SER A 190 -11.40 0.70 -2.65
N THR A 191 -12.73 0.64 -2.58
CA THR A 191 -13.61 1.42 -3.45
C THR A 191 -14.03 2.74 -2.81
N ASP A 192 -14.21 3.78 -3.61
CA ASP A 192 -14.80 5.07 -3.21
C ASP A 192 -16.23 4.87 -2.63
N PRO A 193 -16.46 5.18 -1.34
CA PRO A 193 -17.77 5.03 -0.71
C PRO A 193 -18.78 6.11 -1.12
N THR A 194 -18.33 7.17 -1.81
CA THR A 194 -19.14 8.30 -2.27
C THR A 194 -19.69 8.09 -3.67
N GLY A 195 -19.00 7.31 -4.51
CA GLY A 195 -19.36 7.07 -5.90
C GLY A 195 -19.15 8.29 -6.81
N THR A 196 -18.24 9.20 -6.44
CA THR A 196 -17.99 10.46 -7.15
C THR A 196 -16.80 10.39 -8.10
N LEU A 197 -15.86 9.47 -7.88
CA LEU A 197 -14.72 9.28 -8.77
C LEU A 197 -15.15 8.78 -10.16
N LYS A 198 -14.59 9.41 -11.20
CA LYS A 198 -14.72 8.96 -12.60
C LYS A 198 -13.81 7.75 -12.89
N PRO A 199 -14.01 7.04 -14.01
CA PRO A 199 -13.26 5.80 -14.30
C PRO A 199 -11.73 5.91 -14.26
N ASN A 200 -11.14 7.06 -14.62
CA ASN A 200 -9.68 7.28 -14.62
C ASN A 200 -9.20 8.11 -13.41
N GLU A 201 -10.04 8.26 -12.38
CA GLU A 201 -9.74 9.03 -11.17
C GLU A 201 -9.62 8.11 -9.96
N VAL A 202 -8.67 8.42 -9.09
CA VAL A 202 -8.47 7.75 -7.79
C VAL A 202 -8.47 8.78 -6.67
N CYS A 203 -8.79 8.38 -5.44
CA CYS A 203 -8.55 9.21 -4.26
C CYS A 203 -7.42 8.59 -3.44
N VAL A 204 -6.33 9.33 -3.25
CA VAL A 204 -5.15 8.86 -2.52
C VAL A 204 -5.05 9.63 -1.21
N ILE A 205 -5.09 8.91 -0.09
CA ILE A 205 -5.02 9.48 1.25
C ILE A 205 -3.69 9.07 1.87
N LEU A 206 -2.78 10.02 2.00
CA LEU A 206 -1.46 9.84 2.62
C LEU A 206 -1.48 10.32 4.07
N ASP A 207 -0.35 10.17 4.78
CA ASP A 207 -0.17 10.73 6.11
C ASP A 207 -0.37 12.26 6.13
N SER A 208 -0.05 12.94 5.04
CA SER A 208 -0.28 14.38 4.86
C SER A 208 -1.72 14.76 4.48
N GLY A 209 -2.62 13.79 4.31
CA GLY A 209 -3.99 13.99 3.82
C GLY A 209 -4.17 13.61 2.35
N GLN A 210 -5.29 14.05 1.76
CA GLN A 210 -5.64 13.71 0.38
C GLN A 210 -4.72 14.41 -0.63
N TYR A 211 -4.13 13.61 -1.52
CA TYR A 211 -3.30 14.08 -2.62
C TYR A 211 -4.12 14.40 -3.87
N SER A 212 -3.68 15.40 -4.65
CA SER A 212 -4.22 15.65 -5.99
C SER A 212 -3.11 15.92 -7.00
N GLY A 213 -3.22 15.32 -8.17
CA GLY A 213 -2.22 15.39 -9.24
C GLY A 213 -2.22 14.13 -10.09
N ASP A 214 -1.34 14.07 -11.07
CA ASP A 214 -1.17 12.89 -11.93
C ASP A 214 -0.29 11.85 -11.23
N VAL A 215 -0.69 10.59 -11.34
CA VAL A 215 -0.12 9.50 -10.56
C VAL A 215 0.02 8.24 -11.40
N LEU A 216 0.99 7.40 -11.05
CA LEU A 216 1.09 6.05 -11.56
C LEU A 216 0.60 5.07 -10.50
N VAL A 217 -0.19 4.09 -10.92
CA VAL A 217 -0.66 3.01 -10.06
C VAL A 217 -0.33 1.67 -10.71
N PHE A 218 0.23 0.76 -9.93
CA PHE A 218 0.68 -0.56 -10.38
C PHE A 218 0.41 -1.59 -9.30
N LYS A 219 -0.05 -2.79 -9.69
CA LYS A 219 -0.13 -3.93 -8.78
C LYS A 219 1.03 -4.87 -8.98
N HIS A 220 1.79 -5.16 -7.92
CA HIS A 220 2.80 -6.21 -7.96
C HIS A 220 2.17 -7.61 -7.72
N PRO A 221 2.60 -8.66 -8.45
CA PRO A 221 3.45 -8.65 -9.63
C PRO A 221 2.65 -8.41 -10.93
N GLY A 222 2.88 -7.30 -11.61
CA GLY A 222 2.41 -7.07 -12.98
C GLY A 222 3.52 -7.23 -14.01
N LEU A 223 3.16 -7.70 -15.20
CA LEU A 223 4.05 -8.03 -16.32
C LEU A 223 3.58 -7.45 -17.65
N HIS A 224 2.30 -7.07 -17.75
CA HIS A 224 1.69 -6.48 -18.93
C HIS A 224 1.70 -4.95 -18.84
N PHE A 225 1.76 -4.25 -19.98
CA PHE A 225 1.72 -2.77 -19.99
C PHE A 225 0.42 -2.21 -19.40
N GLY A 226 -0.68 -2.95 -19.54
CA GLY A 226 -1.94 -2.66 -18.88
C GLY A 226 -1.97 -2.92 -17.37
N ASP A 227 -0.90 -3.44 -16.76
CA ASP A 227 -0.84 -3.60 -15.29
C ASP A 227 -0.39 -2.32 -14.56
N ILE A 228 0.03 -1.29 -15.33
CA ILE A 228 0.40 0.03 -14.83
C ILE A 228 -0.47 1.09 -15.51
N HIS A 229 -1.10 1.95 -14.71
CA HIS A 229 -1.99 2.98 -15.20
C HIS A 229 -1.48 4.37 -14.81
N ALA A 230 -1.58 5.31 -15.74
CA ALA A 230 -1.54 6.72 -15.45
C ALA A 230 -2.96 7.20 -15.12
N LEU A 231 -3.15 7.74 -13.92
CA LEU A 231 -4.45 8.13 -13.39
C LEU A 231 -4.37 9.54 -12.78
N THR A 232 -5.51 10.17 -12.54
CA THR A 232 -5.57 11.45 -11.82
C THR A 232 -6.05 11.24 -10.40
N ALA A 233 -5.22 11.61 -9.42
CA ALA A 233 -5.63 11.68 -8.03
C ALA A 233 -6.49 12.93 -7.78
N ARG A 234 -7.68 12.72 -7.21
CA ARG A 234 -8.66 13.75 -6.85
C ARG A 234 -8.98 13.71 -5.37
N GLN A 235 -9.15 14.91 -4.81
CA GLN A 235 -9.73 15.06 -3.48
C GLN A 235 -11.24 14.90 -3.56
N ILE A 236 -11.81 14.14 -2.61
CA ILE A 236 -13.24 13.97 -2.47
C ILE A 236 -13.73 14.89 -1.34
N SER A 237 -14.52 15.89 -1.73
CA SER A 237 -15.06 16.88 -0.79
C SER A 237 -15.96 16.21 0.26
N GLY A 238 -15.66 16.43 1.54
CA GLY A 238 -16.43 15.89 2.65
C GLY A 238 -16.21 14.40 2.95
N LEU A 239 -15.28 13.72 2.27
CA LEU A 239 -14.94 12.32 2.54
C LEU A 239 -14.58 12.08 4.01
N GLU A 240 -13.65 12.87 4.54
CA GLU A 240 -13.20 12.76 5.94
C GLU A 240 -14.32 13.08 6.93
N LYS A 241 -15.06 14.16 6.68
CA LYS A 241 -16.13 14.61 7.58
C LYS A 241 -17.30 13.62 7.62
N ASN A 242 -17.74 13.15 6.47
CA ASN A 242 -19.03 12.47 6.29
C ASN A 242 -18.92 10.95 6.14
N PHE A 243 -17.75 10.41 5.77
CA PHE A 243 -17.58 8.98 5.47
C PHE A 243 -16.51 8.35 6.34
N VAL A 244 -15.23 8.70 6.16
CA VAL A 244 -14.14 7.85 6.66
C VAL A 244 -13.40 8.38 7.90
N GLY A 245 -13.75 9.58 8.37
CA GLY A 245 -13.00 10.24 9.44
C GLY A 245 -11.63 10.75 8.96
N TYR A 246 -10.73 10.97 9.91
CA TYR A 246 -9.35 11.40 9.62
C TYR A 246 -8.37 10.23 9.46
N SER A 247 -8.91 9.02 9.23
CA SER A 247 -8.12 7.82 8.95
C SER A 247 -7.38 7.98 7.62
N LYS A 248 -6.17 7.44 7.54
CA LYS A 248 -5.22 7.69 6.45
C LYS A 248 -4.74 6.39 5.79
N ASN A 249 -3.92 6.55 4.76
CA ASN A 249 -3.07 5.51 4.19
C ASN A 249 -3.79 4.47 3.33
N ALA A 250 -4.61 4.94 2.40
CA ALA A 250 -5.26 4.08 1.41
C ALA A 250 -5.40 4.77 0.06
N ILE A 251 -5.63 3.94 -0.97
CA ILE A 251 -6.09 4.37 -2.28
C ILE A 251 -7.52 3.89 -2.50
N LEU A 252 -8.41 4.81 -2.88
CA LEU A 252 -9.80 4.54 -3.21
C LEU A 252 -10.00 4.61 -4.72
N PHE A 253 -10.55 3.54 -5.27
CA PHE A 253 -10.82 3.35 -6.68
C PHE A 253 -12.27 3.68 -7.04
N PRO A 254 -12.54 4.12 -8.27
CA PRO A 254 -13.89 4.42 -8.72
C PRO A 254 -14.72 3.14 -8.76
N ILE A 255 -16.01 3.28 -8.49
CA ILE A 255 -17.02 2.22 -8.70
C ILE A 255 -17.72 2.36 -10.05
N SER A 256 -17.21 3.25 -10.90
CA SER A 256 -17.69 3.53 -12.25
C SER A 256 -16.69 2.99 -13.27
N GLY A 257 -17.13 2.81 -14.52
CA GLY A 257 -16.30 2.21 -15.59
C GLY A 257 -16.90 0.90 -16.11
N LYS A 258 -16.35 0.41 -17.22
CA LYS A 258 -16.77 -0.87 -17.83
C LYS A 258 -16.16 -2.07 -17.10
N ARG A 259 -14.96 -1.89 -16.57
CA ARG A 259 -14.16 -2.84 -15.80
C ARG A 259 -13.57 -2.08 -14.62
N SER A 260 -13.32 -2.76 -13.50
CA SER A 260 -12.70 -2.13 -12.34
C SER A 260 -11.20 -1.95 -12.57
N LEU A 261 -10.64 -0.79 -12.24
CA LEU A 261 -9.20 -0.52 -12.32
C LEU A 261 -8.34 -1.57 -11.59
N ALA A 262 -8.80 -2.07 -10.44
CA ALA A 262 -8.12 -3.16 -9.74
C ALA A 262 -7.96 -4.42 -10.61
N ASP A 263 -9.02 -4.80 -11.33
CA ASP A 263 -9.02 -5.99 -12.18
C ASP A 263 -8.22 -5.78 -13.46
N GLU A 264 -8.11 -4.55 -13.94
CA GLU A 264 -7.21 -4.18 -15.03
C GLU A 264 -5.74 -4.37 -14.64
N MET A 265 -5.39 -4.10 -13.37
CA MET A 265 -4.04 -4.27 -12.84
C MET A 265 -3.80 -5.68 -12.29
N ALA A 266 -3.18 -6.56 -13.07
CA ALA A 266 -2.80 -7.91 -12.66
C ALA A 266 -3.97 -8.77 -12.10
N ASN A 267 -5.21 -8.53 -12.57
CA ASN A 267 -6.44 -9.17 -12.10
C ASN A 267 -6.61 -9.07 -10.56
N SER A 268 -6.24 -7.92 -9.99
CA SER A 268 -6.33 -7.64 -8.56
C SER A 268 -7.77 -7.44 -8.10
N ASP A 269 -8.01 -7.54 -6.80
CA ASP A 269 -9.27 -7.15 -6.19
C ASP A 269 -9.05 -6.25 -4.95
N PHE A 270 -10.04 -6.21 -4.06
CA PHE A 270 -10.00 -5.43 -2.82
C PHE A 270 -10.10 -6.32 -1.58
N ASP A 271 -9.48 -7.50 -1.59
CA ASP A 271 -9.49 -8.45 -0.47
C ASP A 271 -8.27 -8.36 0.47
N GLY A 272 -7.43 -7.35 0.23
CA GLY A 272 -6.21 -7.04 0.97
C GLY A 272 -5.06 -6.56 0.09
N ASP A 273 -5.29 -6.45 -1.22
CA ASP A 273 -4.30 -6.03 -2.20
C ASP A 273 -3.74 -4.62 -1.93
N GLU A 274 -2.42 -4.52 -2.06
CA GLU A 274 -1.67 -3.27 -1.99
C GLU A 274 -1.19 -2.85 -3.38
N TYR A 275 -1.30 -1.57 -3.66
CA TYR A 275 -0.98 -0.98 -4.95
C TYR A 275 0.23 -0.07 -4.79
N TRP A 276 1.23 -0.26 -5.64
CA TRP A 276 2.31 0.69 -5.80
C TRP A 276 1.73 1.95 -6.42
N PHE A 277 1.99 3.06 -5.77
CA PHE A 277 1.54 4.39 -6.12
C PHE A 277 2.76 5.28 -6.26
N SER A 278 2.84 6.08 -7.33
CA SER A 278 3.89 7.08 -7.51
C SER A 278 3.31 8.43 -7.88
N ARG A 279 3.74 9.45 -7.14
CA ARG A 279 3.59 10.87 -7.51
C ARG A 279 4.92 11.48 -7.95
N ASN A 280 5.91 10.65 -8.26
CA ASN A 280 7.20 11.13 -8.72
C ASN A 280 7.05 11.72 -10.12
N HIS A 281 7.13 13.05 -10.24
CA HIS A 281 6.88 13.76 -11.50
C HIS A 281 7.77 13.27 -12.65
N MET A 282 9.01 12.83 -12.37
CA MET A 282 9.93 12.34 -13.40
C MET A 282 9.52 10.98 -13.96
N ALA A 283 8.88 10.13 -13.14
CA ALA A 283 8.31 8.87 -13.59
C ALA A 283 6.92 9.09 -14.21
N ALA A 284 6.04 9.85 -13.54
CA ALA A 284 4.64 10.02 -13.92
C ALA A 284 4.46 10.78 -15.24
N ILE A 285 5.10 11.94 -15.42
CA ILE A 285 4.94 12.76 -16.64
C ILE A 285 5.49 12.00 -17.86
N ARG A 286 6.64 11.32 -17.70
CA ARG A 286 7.30 10.63 -18.80
C ARG A 286 6.59 9.33 -19.19
N ALA A 287 6.01 8.63 -18.21
CA ALA A 287 5.23 7.43 -18.45
C ALA A 287 3.86 7.72 -19.08
N ASN A 288 3.20 8.82 -18.68
CA ASN A 288 1.87 9.16 -19.19
C ASN A 288 1.88 9.36 -20.72
N CYS A 289 2.88 10.07 -21.24
CA CYS A 289 3.02 10.27 -22.70
C CYS A 289 3.24 8.97 -23.49
N GLY A 290 3.84 7.93 -22.90
CA GLY A 290 4.08 6.67 -23.59
C GLY A 290 2.95 5.66 -23.44
N LEU A 291 2.28 5.61 -22.28
CA LEU A 291 1.15 4.70 -22.03
C LEU A 291 -0.08 5.06 -22.88
N GLU A 292 -0.40 6.35 -23.04
CA GLU A 292 -1.47 6.80 -23.95
C GLU A 292 -1.20 6.36 -25.41
N GLY A 293 0.06 6.22 -25.81
CA GLY A 293 0.45 5.74 -27.14
C GLY A 293 0.39 4.21 -27.32
N LEU A 294 0.40 3.45 -26.22
CA LEU A 294 0.38 1.98 -26.21
C LEU A 294 -1.05 1.43 -26.09
N GLU A 295 -1.95 2.12 -25.39
CA GLU A 295 -3.38 1.75 -25.32
C GLU A 295 -4.12 1.92 -26.65
N ASN A 296 -3.56 2.71 -27.58
CA ASN A 296 -4.14 2.98 -28.91
C ASN A 296 -3.61 2.08 -30.04
N LYS A 297 -2.91 0.98 -29.72
CA LYS A 297 -2.42 -0.03 -30.69
C LYS A 297 -3.04 -1.40 -30.42
#